data_AF-A0AAU9RVT9-F1
#
_entry.id   AF-A0AAU9RVT9-F1
#
_cell.length_a   1.000
_cell.length_b   1.000
_cell.length_c   1.000
_cell.angle_alpha   90.00
_cell.angle_beta   90.00
_cell.angle_gamma   90.00
#
_symmetry.space_group_name_H-M   'P 1'
#
loop_
_entity.id
_entity.type
_entity.pdbx_description
1 polymer ?
#
loop_
_entity_poly.entity_id
_entity_poly.type
_entity_poly.pdbx_seq_one_letter_code
_entity_poly.pdbx_strand_id
1 'polypeptide(L)'
;MLHALNNLGSVYVDCLKLDLAADCYINALKIRHTRAHQGLARDDKVAAYNEMTKLIEKAQNNASAYEKRSEYCERELTKADLEMVTRLDPLRVYPYRYRAAVLMDNHKEKEAIAELSRAIAFRADLHLLHLRAAFHEHIGDVLGALRDCRAALSVDPTTKRCWNSTACKTVRSCKLGI
;
A
#
# COMPACT_ATOMS: atom_id res chain seq x y z
N MET A 1 15.33 16.96 -15.78
CA MET A 1 15.11 15.56 -15.33
C MET A 1 13.69 15.06 -15.63
N LEU A 2 12.62 15.73 -15.17
CA LEU A 2 11.23 15.31 -15.44
C LEU A 2 10.91 15.17 -16.95
N HIS A 3 11.27 16.18 -17.74
CA HIS A 3 11.03 16.21 -19.18
C HIS A 3 11.77 15.08 -19.91
N ALA A 4 12.96 14.70 -19.43
CA ALA A 4 13.74 13.61 -20.02
C ALA A 4 13.08 12.25 -19.79
N LEU A 5 12.49 12.02 -18.61
CA LEU A 5 11.77 10.79 -18.29
C LEU A 5 10.46 10.66 -19.08
N ASN A 6 9.73 11.76 -19.27
CA ASN A 6 8.52 11.76 -20.10
C ASN A 6 8.85 11.50 -21.57
N ASN A 7 9.90 12.12 -22.10
CA ASN A 7 10.34 11.89 -23.48
C ASN A 7 10.84 10.45 -23.66
N LEU A 8 11.62 9.93 -22.71
CA LEU A 8 12.11 8.56 -22.74
C LEU A 8 10.96 7.54 -22.64
N GLY A 9 9.97 7.82 -21.80
CA GLY A 9 8.74 7.03 -21.72
C GLY A 9 8.01 6.96 -23.06
N SER A 10 7.88 8.09 -23.77
CA SER A 10 7.22 8.13 -25.09
C SER A 10 7.99 7.32 -26.13
N VAL A 11 9.33 7.42 -26.14
CA VAL A 11 10.19 6.62 -27.03
C VAL A 11 10.03 5.12 -26.75
N TYR A 12 9.91 4.72 -25.48
CA TYR A 12 9.68 3.32 -25.15
C TYR A 12 8.29 2.81 -25.56
N VAL A 13 7.27 3.67 -25.54
CA VAL A 13 5.94 3.36 -26.10
C VAL A 13 6.05 3.14 -27.60
N ASP A 14 6.73 4.03 -28.32
CA ASP A 14 6.93 3.92 -29.77
C ASP A 14 7.72 2.66 -30.14
N CYS A 15 8.61 2.21 -29.24
CA CYS A 15 9.38 0.97 -29.39
C CYS A 15 8.66 -0.30 -28.88
N LEU A 16 7.38 -0.22 -28.51
CA LEU A 16 6.60 -1.32 -27.91
C LEU A 16 7.19 -1.92 -26.62
N LYS A 17 8.12 -1.22 -25.97
CA LYS A 17 8.73 -1.62 -24.69
C LYS A 17 7.95 -1.03 -23.53
N LEU A 18 6.72 -1.51 -23.36
CA LEU A 18 5.72 -0.92 -22.46
C LEU A 18 6.13 -0.95 -20.98
N ASP A 19 6.87 -1.98 -20.55
CA ASP A 19 7.35 -2.08 -19.16
C ASP A 19 8.35 -0.97 -18.81
N LEU A 20 9.31 -0.71 -19.71
CA LEU A 20 10.30 0.36 -19.55
C LEU A 20 9.67 1.75 -19.65
N ALA A 21 8.66 1.90 -20.50
CA ALA A 21 7.88 3.12 -20.57
C ALA A 21 7.19 3.39 -19.23
N ALA A 22 6.51 2.38 -18.68
CA ALA A 22 5.83 2.48 -17.39
C ALA A 22 6.79 2.91 -16.28
N ASP A 23 7.98 2.32 -16.20
CA ASP A 23 9.01 2.70 -15.21
C ASP A 23 9.48 4.15 -15.36
N CYS A 24 9.69 4.63 -16.60
CA CYS A 24 10.08 6.01 -16.86
C CYS A 24 9.04 7.00 -16.36
N TYR A 25 7.76 6.74 -16.64
CA TYR A 25 6.67 7.59 -16.19
C TYR A 25 6.40 7.48 -14.68
N ILE A 26 6.52 6.28 -14.11
CA ILE A 26 6.49 6.03 -12.65
C ILE A 26 7.57 6.87 -11.96
N ASN A 27 8.76 6.96 -12.53
CA ASN A 27 9.86 7.76 -11.99
C ASN A 27 9.63 9.27 -12.17
N ALA A 28 9.10 9.69 -13.32
CA ALA A 28 8.69 11.08 -13.55
C ALA A 28 7.68 11.54 -12.48
N LEU A 29 6.67 10.72 -12.22
CA LEU A 29 5.65 10.98 -11.22
C LEU A 29 6.17 10.93 -9.79
N LYS A 30 7.11 10.03 -9.45
CA LYS A 30 7.79 10.07 -8.14
C LYS A 30 8.47 11.42 -7.89
N ILE A 31 9.16 11.95 -8.90
CA ILE A 31 9.81 13.25 -8.80
C ILE A 31 8.77 14.37 -8.62
N ARG A 32 7.63 14.31 -9.32
CA ARG A 32 6.52 15.28 -9.12
C ARG A 32 5.89 15.14 -7.73
N HIS A 33 5.64 13.92 -7.27
CA HIS A 33 5.08 13.63 -5.95
C HIS A 33 5.97 14.15 -4.82
N THR A 34 7.28 13.86 -4.87
CA THR A 34 8.23 14.37 -3.88
C THR A 34 8.27 15.90 -3.89
N ARG A 35 8.16 16.56 -5.06
CA ARG A 35 8.06 18.01 -5.16
C ARG A 35 6.73 18.57 -4.65
N ALA A 36 5.62 17.89 -4.87
CA ALA A 36 4.30 18.26 -4.36
C ALA A 36 4.26 18.20 -2.82
N HIS A 37 4.83 17.13 -2.24
CA HIS A 37 4.96 16.98 -0.78
C HIS A 37 5.87 18.02 -0.12
N GLN A 38 6.85 18.57 -0.86
CA GLN A 38 7.71 19.66 -0.42
C GLN A 38 7.04 21.04 -0.44
N GLY A 39 5.72 21.11 -0.71
CA GLY A 39 4.90 22.31 -0.49
C GLY A 39 4.69 23.21 -1.71
N LEU A 40 5.07 22.76 -2.91
CA LEU A 40 5.00 23.60 -4.13
C LEU A 40 3.78 23.34 -5.04
N ALA A 41 2.94 22.33 -4.81
CA ALA A 41 1.75 22.15 -5.64
C ALA A 41 0.64 21.36 -4.93
N ARG A 42 -0.31 22.08 -4.32
CA ARG A 42 -1.60 21.50 -3.90
C ARG A 42 -2.54 21.24 -5.09
N ASP A 43 -2.19 21.70 -6.30
CA ASP A 43 -3.06 21.74 -7.48
C ASP A 43 -2.72 20.68 -8.57
N ASP A 44 -1.67 19.87 -8.37
CA ASP A 44 -1.16 18.93 -9.40
C ASP A 44 -1.76 17.50 -9.28
N LYS A 45 -2.73 17.27 -8.38
CA LYS A 45 -3.36 15.93 -8.21
C LYS A 45 -4.23 15.54 -9.41
N VAL A 46 -5.04 16.47 -9.92
CA VAL A 46 -5.92 16.23 -11.07
C VAL A 46 -5.10 16.03 -12.34
N ALA A 47 -4.04 16.83 -12.52
CA ALA A 47 -3.12 16.69 -13.64
C ALA A 47 -2.34 15.35 -13.57
N ALA A 48 -1.86 14.96 -12.39
CA ALA A 48 -1.22 13.66 -12.17
C ALA A 48 -2.18 12.49 -12.45
N TYR A 49 -3.44 12.58 -12.03
CA TYR A 49 -4.46 11.58 -12.33
C TYR A 49 -4.72 11.42 -13.84
N ASN A 50 -4.84 12.55 -14.55
CA ASN A 50 -5.06 12.54 -16.00
C ASN A 50 -3.85 11.99 -16.78
N GLU A 51 -2.62 12.34 -16.36
CA GLU A 51 -1.41 11.73 -16.91
C GLU A 51 -1.40 10.22 -16.66
N MET A 52 -1.75 9.77 -15.45
CA MET A 52 -1.76 8.35 -15.10
C MET A 52 -2.81 7.55 -15.87
N THR A 53 -3.96 8.16 -16.16
CA THR A 53 -5.02 7.54 -16.96
C THR A 53 -4.56 7.28 -18.40
N LYS A 54 -3.91 8.27 -19.04
CA LYS A 54 -3.31 8.09 -20.37
C LYS A 54 -2.22 7.02 -20.39
N LEU A 55 -1.49 6.87 -19.29
CA LEU A 55 -0.47 5.84 -19.15
C LEU A 55 -1.07 4.46 -18.99
N ILE A 56 -2.13 4.30 -18.20
CA ILE A 56 -2.84 3.03 -18.04
C ILE A 56 -3.45 2.58 -19.38
N GLU A 57 -4.02 3.51 -20.15
CA GLU A 57 -4.55 3.24 -21.49
C GLU A 57 -3.46 2.75 -22.46
N LYS A 58 -2.25 3.31 -22.37
CA LYS A 58 -1.11 2.94 -23.23
C LYS A 58 -0.34 1.70 -22.76
N ALA A 59 -0.24 1.49 -21.45
CA ALA A 59 0.61 0.46 -20.83
C ALA A 59 -0.14 -0.83 -20.48
N GLN A 60 -1.36 -1.03 -21.01
CA GLN A 60 -2.15 -2.26 -20.90
C GLN A 60 -2.09 -2.93 -19.51
N ASN A 61 -2.76 -2.33 -18.52
CA ASN A 61 -3.06 -2.99 -17.25
C ASN A 61 -1.87 -3.33 -16.33
N ASN A 62 -0.96 -2.40 -16.11
CA ASN A 62 0.04 -2.57 -15.04
C ASN A 62 -0.59 -2.30 -13.65
N ALA A 63 -0.60 -3.30 -12.76
CA ALA A 63 -1.05 -3.18 -11.37
C ALA A 63 -0.39 -2.00 -10.62
N SER A 64 0.88 -1.72 -10.92
CA SER A 64 1.60 -0.59 -10.31
C SER A 64 1.11 0.78 -10.75
N ALA A 65 0.56 0.88 -11.96
CA ALA A 65 0.03 2.14 -12.48
C ALA A 65 -1.31 2.48 -11.82
N TYR A 66 -2.19 1.49 -11.65
CA TYR A 66 -3.43 1.65 -10.89
C TYR A 66 -3.17 1.97 -9.42
N GLU A 67 -2.21 1.30 -8.77
CA GLU A 67 -1.86 1.58 -7.37
C GLU A 67 -1.45 3.03 -7.18
N LYS A 68 -0.56 3.53 -8.03
CA LYS A 68 -0.12 4.91 -7.95
C LYS A 68 -1.20 5.91 -8.37
N ARG A 69 -2.07 5.59 -9.32
CA ARG A 69 -3.20 6.46 -9.67
C ARG A 69 -4.10 6.66 -8.46
N SER A 70 -4.33 5.59 -7.71
CA SER A 70 -5.16 5.55 -6.51
C SER A 70 -4.71 6.54 -5.42
N GLU A 71 -3.42 6.91 -5.37
CA GLU A 71 -2.85 7.93 -4.46
C GLU A 71 -3.32 9.37 -4.78
N TYR A 72 -3.75 9.62 -6.02
CA TYR A 72 -4.19 10.94 -6.50
C TYR A 72 -5.71 11.05 -6.65
N CYS A 73 -6.43 9.94 -6.51
CA CYS A 73 -7.87 9.84 -6.66
C CYS A 73 -8.65 10.31 -5.43
N GLU A 74 -9.92 10.66 -5.65
CA GLU A 74 -10.91 10.70 -4.57
C GLU A 74 -11.34 9.29 -4.16
N ARG A 75 -11.84 9.14 -2.92
CA ARG A 75 -12.13 7.84 -2.26
C ARG A 75 -12.83 6.81 -3.14
N GLU A 76 -13.84 7.21 -3.92
CA GLU A 76 -14.61 6.29 -4.77
C GLU A 76 -13.80 5.78 -5.98
N LEU A 77 -13.03 6.65 -6.63
CA LEU A 77 -12.15 6.27 -7.73
C LEU A 77 -10.96 5.44 -7.23
N THR A 78 -10.43 5.75 -6.05
CA THR A 78 -9.40 4.95 -5.39
C THR A 78 -9.88 3.52 -5.18
N LYS A 79 -11.14 3.31 -4.77
CA LYS A 79 -11.69 1.97 -4.56
C LYS A 79 -11.71 1.14 -5.85
N ALA A 80 -12.19 1.73 -6.95
CA ALA A 80 -12.23 1.05 -8.26
C ALA A 80 -10.82 0.71 -8.77
N ASP A 81 -9.86 1.63 -8.60
CA ASP A 81 -8.46 1.41 -8.97
C ASP A 81 -7.85 0.26 -8.15
N LEU A 82 -8.09 0.21 -6.85
CA LEU A 82 -7.58 -0.85 -5.98
C LEU A 82 -8.22 -2.22 -6.25
N GLU A 83 -9.48 -2.27 -6.66
CA GLU A 83 -10.11 -3.50 -7.14
C GLU A 83 -9.43 -4.01 -8.41
N MET A 84 -9.08 -3.12 -9.34
CA MET A 84 -8.29 -3.46 -10.52
C MET A 84 -6.88 -3.94 -10.15
N VAL A 85 -6.19 -3.29 -9.21
CA VAL A 85 -4.88 -3.77 -8.71
C VAL A 85 -5.00 -5.19 -8.17
N THR A 86 -6.01 -5.45 -7.33
CA THR A 86 -6.21 -6.77 -6.72
C THR A 86 -6.53 -7.85 -7.77
N ARG A 87 -7.25 -7.48 -8.85
CA ARG A 87 -7.55 -8.39 -9.96
C ARG A 87 -6.31 -8.72 -10.79
N LEU A 88 -5.41 -7.76 -10.96
CA LEU A 88 -4.18 -7.92 -11.74
C LEU A 88 -3.08 -8.62 -10.95
N ASP A 89 -2.95 -8.30 -9.67
CA ASP A 89 -1.94 -8.87 -8.78
C ASP A 89 -2.50 -8.99 -7.34
N PRO A 90 -3.05 -10.15 -6.98
CA PRO A 90 -3.60 -10.41 -5.65
C PRO A 90 -2.54 -10.41 -4.53
N LEU A 91 -1.25 -10.48 -4.86
CA LEU A 91 -0.18 -10.54 -3.86
C LEU A 91 0.26 -9.16 -3.36
N ARG A 92 -0.26 -8.08 -3.97
CA ARG A 92 0.05 -6.72 -3.53
C ARG A 92 -0.59 -6.41 -2.20
N VAL A 93 0.21 -5.91 -1.27
CA VAL A 93 -0.20 -5.56 0.09
C VAL A 93 -0.94 -4.22 0.16
N TYR A 94 -0.61 -3.26 -0.72
CA TYR A 94 -1.14 -1.90 -0.68
C TYR A 94 -2.68 -1.82 -0.76
N PRO A 95 -3.37 -2.51 -1.71
CA PRO A 95 -4.83 -2.45 -1.83
C PRO A 95 -5.55 -2.88 -0.56
N TYR A 96 -5.11 -3.97 0.07
CA TYR A 96 -5.71 -4.48 1.30
C TYR A 96 -5.50 -3.53 2.48
N ARG A 97 -4.32 -2.90 2.59
CA ARG A 97 -4.06 -1.91 3.65
C ARG A 97 -4.93 -0.67 3.50
N TYR A 98 -5.05 -0.13 2.30
CA TYR A 98 -5.87 1.06 2.05
C TYR A 98 -7.35 0.77 2.34
N ARG A 99 -7.88 -0.35 1.79
CA ARG A 99 -9.27 -0.76 2.04
C ARG A 99 -9.56 -0.98 3.52
N ALA A 100 -8.63 -1.62 4.25
CA ALA A 100 -8.79 -1.85 5.67
C ALA A 100 -8.76 -0.54 6.48
N ALA A 101 -7.92 0.44 6.11
CA ALA A 101 -7.93 1.76 6.72
C ALA A 101 -9.25 2.49 6.48
N VAL A 102 -9.76 2.50 5.25
CA VAL A 102 -11.07 3.10 4.93
C VAL A 102 -12.21 2.42 5.68
N LEU A 103 -12.16 1.09 5.86
CA LEU A 103 -13.14 0.36 6.66
C LEU A 103 -13.06 0.74 8.14
N MET A 104 -11.85 0.93 8.68
CA MET A 104 -11.64 1.38 10.05
C MET A 104 -12.18 2.81 10.27
N ASP A 105 -11.93 3.72 9.33
CA ASP A 105 -12.46 5.09 9.35
C ASP A 105 -13.99 5.12 9.27
N ASN A 106 -14.59 4.12 8.63
CA ASN A 106 -16.05 3.95 8.55
C ASN A 106 -16.64 3.18 9.74
N HIS A 107 -15.89 2.96 10.83
CA HIS A 107 -16.32 2.19 12.01
C HIS A 107 -16.75 0.74 11.69
N LYS A 108 -16.11 0.13 10.67
CA LYS A 108 -16.33 -1.26 10.27
C LYS A 108 -15.12 -2.12 10.65
N GLU A 109 -14.80 -2.17 11.93
CA GLU A 109 -13.53 -2.74 12.41
C GLU A 109 -13.41 -4.24 12.10
N LYS A 110 -14.52 -4.98 12.21
CA LYS A 110 -14.56 -6.42 11.88
C LYS A 110 -14.29 -6.68 10.39
N GLU A 111 -14.85 -5.86 9.51
CA GLU A 111 -14.61 -5.96 8.07
C GLU A 111 -13.15 -5.60 7.74
N ALA A 112 -12.59 -4.57 8.41
CA ALA A 112 -11.19 -4.16 8.25
C ALA A 112 -10.21 -5.29 8.62
N ILE A 113 -10.44 -5.97 9.75
CA ILE A 113 -9.63 -7.10 10.20
C ILE A 113 -9.76 -8.28 9.23
N ALA A 114 -10.96 -8.56 8.73
CA ALA A 114 -11.18 -9.61 7.74
C ALA A 114 -10.44 -9.33 6.42
N GLU A 115 -10.44 -8.07 5.96
CA GLU A 115 -9.70 -7.62 4.78
C GLU A 115 -8.20 -7.90 4.91
N LEU A 116 -7.59 -7.51 6.03
CA LEU A 116 -6.18 -7.80 6.31
C LEU A 116 -5.91 -9.30 6.46
N SER A 117 -6.86 -10.04 7.03
CA SER A 117 -6.72 -11.49 7.20
C SER A 117 -6.69 -12.25 5.87
N ARG A 118 -7.45 -11.79 4.86
CA ARG A 118 -7.36 -12.33 3.50
C ARG A 118 -5.97 -12.11 2.91
N ALA A 119 -5.44 -10.90 3.04
CA ALA A 119 -4.11 -10.56 2.53
C ALA A 119 -3.01 -11.41 3.18
N ILE A 120 -3.07 -11.57 4.51
CA ILE A 120 -2.12 -12.40 5.29
C ILE A 120 -2.21 -13.88 4.90
N ALA A 121 -3.40 -14.37 4.53
CA ALA A 121 -3.58 -15.75 4.07
C ALA A 121 -2.87 -16.03 2.74
N PHE A 122 -2.75 -15.02 1.85
CA PHE A 122 -1.94 -15.14 0.63
C PHE A 122 -0.45 -15.04 0.92
N ARG A 123 -0.06 -14.03 1.72
CA ARG A 123 1.34 -13.80 2.10
C ARG A 123 1.40 -13.16 3.48
N ALA A 124 2.05 -13.85 4.41
CA ALA A 124 2.38 -13.26 5.70
C ALA A 124 3.40 -12.13 5.50
N ASP A 125 2.91 -10.89 5.57
CA ASP A 125 3.74 -9.69 5.52
C ASP A 125 3.78 -9.03 6.91
N LEU A 126 4.97 -8.57 7.29
CA LEU A 126 5.22 -7.95 8.58
C LEU A 126 4.36 -6.69 8.79
N HIS A 127 4.18 -5.85 7.76
CA HIS A 127 3.39 -4.63 7.87
C HIS A 127 1.90 -4.94 8.03
N LEU A 128 1.41 -5.99 7.36
CA LEU A 128 0.01 -6.43 7.52
C LEU A 128 -0.25 -6.97 8.92
N LEU A 129 0.66 -7.78 9.46
CA LEU A 129 0.56 -8.30 10.83
C LEU A 129 0.58 -7.18 11.86
N HIS A 130 1.46 -6.19 11.70
CA HIS A 130 1.50 -5.01 12.58
C HIS A 130 0.19 -4.21 12.50
N LEU A 131 -0.32 -3.96 11.29
CA LEU A 131 -1.55 -3.20 11.11
C LEU A 131 -2.76 -3.93 11.72
N ARG A 132 -2.86 -5.24 11.51
CA ARG A 132 -3.93 -6.06 12.09
C ARG A 132 -3.83 -6.12 13.62
N ALA A 133 -2.62 -6.21 14.18
CA ALA A 133 -2.41 -6.13 15.63
C ALA A 133 -2.89 -4.78 16.20
N ALA A 134 -2.58 -3.67 15.55
CA ALA A 134 -3.05 -2.35 15.97
C ALA A 134 -4.59 -2.23 15.91
N PHE A 135 -5.22 -2.85 14.90
CA PHE A 135 -6.67 -2.90 14.80
C PHE A 135 -7.31 -3.75 15.90
N HIS A 136 -6.70 -4.88 16.23
CA HIS A 136 -7.10 -5.70 17.38
C HIS A 136 -6.96 -4.94 18.70
N GLU A 137 -5.89 -4.18 18.91
CA GLU A 137 -5.74 -3.32 20.09
C GLU A 137 -6.83 -2.24 20.16
N HIS A 138 -7.18 -1.61 19.03
CA HIS A 138 -8.23 -0.60 18.96
C HIS A 138 -9.61 -1.14 19.37
N ILE A 139 -9.94 -2.38 19.01
CA ILE A 139 -11.20 -3.04 19.43
C ILE A 139 -11.12 -3.69 20.82
N GLY A 140 -9.96 -3.63 21.49
CA GLY A 140 -9.74 -4.26 22.80
C GLY A 140 -9.44 -5.77 22.75
N ASP A 141 -9.23 -6.36 21.57
CA ASP A 141 -8.87 -7.76 21.39
C ASP A 141 -7.36 -7.98 21.58
N VAL A 142 -6.94 -7.99 22.85
CA VAL A 142 -5.54 -8.19 23.22
C VAL A 142 -5.01 -9.56 22.76
N LEU A 143 -5.86 -10.59 22.73
CA LEU A 143 -5.47 -11.93 22.30
C LEU A 143 -5.16 -11.98 20.80
N GLY A 144 -6.00 -11.34 19.98
CA GLY A 144 -5.75 -11.18 18.54
C GLY A 144 -4.43 -10.44 18.28
N ALA A 145 -4.21 -9.32 18.95
CA ALA A 145 -2.97 -8.55 18.83
C ALA A 145 -1.73 -9.36 19.23
N LEU A 146 -1.80 -10.15 20.31
CA LEU A 146 -0.71 -11.03 20.74
C LEU A 146 -0.38 -12.12 19.72
N ARG A 147 -1.40 -12.71 19.09
CA ARG A 147 -1.20 -13.72 18.03
C ARG A 147 -0.46 -13.13 16.84
N ASP A 148 -0.82 -11.92 16.44
CA ASP A 148 -0.18 -11.22 15.32
C ASP A 148 1.25 -10.78 15.65
N CYS A 149 1.49 -10.27 16.87
CA CYS A 149 2.83 -10.00 17.39
C CYS A 149 3.72 -11.27 17.33
N ARG A 150 3.19 -12.43 17.71
CA ARG A 150 3.93 -13.71 17.65
C ARG A 150 4.19 -14.14 16.21
N ALA A 151 3.20 -14.03 15.32
CA ALA A 151 3.39 -14.35 13.91
C ALA A 151 4.44 -13.45 13.26
N ALA A 152 4.45 -12.15 13.59
CA ALA A 152 5.45 -11.19 13.11
C ALA A 152 6.88 -11.61 13.51
N LEU A 153 7.06 -12.11 14.74
CA LEU A 153 8.35 -12.64 15.21
C LEU A 153 8.80 -13.91 14.47
N SER A 154 7.85 -14.75 14.06
CA SER A 154 8.16 -15.94 13.26
C SER A 154 8.57 -15.58 11.83
N VAL A 155 8.02 -14.50 11.26
CA VAL A 155 8.35 -14.02 9.91
C VAL A 155 9.70 -13.31 9.90
N ASP A 156 9.97 -12.44 10.88
CA ASP A 156 11.27 -11.79 11.04
C ASP A 156 11.67 -11.70 12.53
N PRO A 157 12.55 -12.59 12.99
CA PRO A 157 13.05 -12.59 14.37
C PRO A 157 13.84 -11.34 14.76
N THR A 158 14.34 -10.57 13.79
CA THR A 158 15.16 -9.37 14.01
C THR A 158 14.32 -8.10 14.16
N THR A 159 13.02 -8.17 13.88
CA THR A 159 12.12 -7.02 14.01
C THR A 159 11.89 -6.64 15.47
N LYS A 160 12.76 -5.76 15.97
CA LYS A 160 12.61 -5.04 17.26
C LYS A 160 11.56 -3.91 17.20
N ARG A 161 10.93 -3.68 16.04
CA ARG A 161 9.97 -2.58 15.81
C ARG A 161 8.52 -2.90 16.17
N CYS A 162 8.17 -4.18 16.33
CA CYS A 162 6.84 -4.64 16.76
C CYS A 162 6.50 -4.27 18.23
N TRP A 163 7.48 -3.76 18.99
CA TRP A 163 7.49 -3.82 20.46
C TRP A 163 7.05 -2.55 21.18
N ASN A 164 6.61 -1.50 20.46
CA ASN A 164 6.17 -0.25 21.09
C ASN A 164 4.67 -0.22 21.43
N SER A 165 3.89 -1.23 21.02
CA SER A 165 2.48 -1.35 21.40
C SER A 165 2.31 -2.02 22.78
N THR A 166 1.22 -1.71 23.46
CA THR A 166 0.94 -2.21 24.82
C THR A 166 0.75 -3.72 24.87
N ALA A 167 0.17 -4.35 23.84
CA ALA A 167 0.00 -5.81 23.80
C ALA A 167 1.34 -6.56 23.67
N CYS A 168 2.30 -6.01 22.92
CA CYS A 168 3.59 -6.65 22.69
C CYS A 168 4.55 -6.55 23.91
N LYS A 169 4.35 -5.60 24.84
CA LYS A 169 5.12 -5.52 26.12
C LYS A 169 4.92 -6.77 26.99
N THR A 170 3.73 -7.34 27.00
CA THR A 170 3.39 -8.56 27.75
C THR A 170 4.07 -9.82 27.20
N VAL A 171 4.45 -9.83 25.91
CA VAL A 171 5.24 -10.94 25.33
C VAL A 171 6.66 -10.94 25.87
N ARG A 172 7.23 -9.77 26.17
CA ARG A 172 8.60 -9.64 26.70
C ARG A 172 8.70 -10.14 28.14
N SER A 173 7.68 -9.91 28.98
CA SER A 173 7.64 -10.45 30.35
C SER A 173 7.52 -11.97 30.37
N CYS A 174 6.85 -12.60 29.40
CA CYS A 174 6.82 -14.07 29.30
C CYS A 174 8.12 -14.68 28.75
N LYS A 175 8.95 -13.93 28.00
CA LYS A 175 10.21 -14.44 27.41
C LYS A 175 11.45 -14.18 28.27
N LEU A 176 11.36 -13.30 29.26
CA LEU A 176 12.42 -13.04 30.27
C LEU A 176 12.14 -13.75 31.62
N GLY A 177 11.21 -14.71 31.62
CA GLY A 177 10.92 -15.57 32.77
C GLY A 177 11.77 -16.86 32.79
N ILE A 178 13.06 -16.76 32.48
CA ILE A 178 14.13 -17.71 32.87
C ILE A 178 15.37 -16.87 33.17
#